data_AF-N9WGF3-F1
#
_entry.id   AF-N9WGF3-F1
#
_cell.length_a   1.000
_cell.length_b   1.000
_cell.length_c   1.000
_cell.angle_alpha   90.00
_cell.angle_beta   90.00
_cell.angle_gamma   90.00
#
_symmetry.space_group_name_H-M   'P 1'
#
loop_
_entity.id
_entity.type
_entity.pdbx_description
1 polymer ?
#
loop_
_entity_poly.entity_id
_entity_poly.type
_entity_poly.pdbx_seq_one_letter_code
_entity_poly.pdbx_strand_id
1 'polypeptide(L)'
;MKNLIDEIDFKYIEKLSLNKCFELDLIPIKKEDFVYIICDNSKNNYIDRLNLVYGLQIKILEINEDEFLKLKHMIFLELNENVENIIIEEAINDRASDIHFEPSRGGVNIRFRIDGLLVRRYKISYEIYEKVISRIKNNSNLDITEKRKPQDGKMKFKLNNNEYNLRVSIIKTINGEKLVIRILREGLIKLDFRDLTNIEEQRKDLIRIVRKKEGLVIINGPTGSGKSTSLYSILESSKDDGINITSIEDPVEVSIDGINQIQLNRKVNLDFSNALRSVLRQDPDIVMIGEIRDSETAKMAIRASITGHKVYSTLHSISGREVFFRLKDLGIDEKFLREALVGIISQRLIKKLCDKCKQEETINFNGENIKCFKRVGCTKCSYTGYKGRILLSQIYKLDKTFSIEELEKDSNMLSNNKMKEMAYKHLINGDITYIDYIDFIEEEEDYNDQYKIL
;
A
#
# COMPACT_ATOMS: atom_id res chain seq x y z
N MET A 1 -13.66 16.10 13.91
CA MET A 1 -13.39 14.66 14.12
C MET A 1 -11.94 14.32 14.53
N LYS A 2 -10.88 14.74 13.79
CA LYS A 2 -9.47 14.43 14.13
C LYS A 2 -9.09 14.80 15.58
N ASN A 3 -9.55 15.95 16.06
CA ASN A 3 -9.21 16.45 17.41
C ASN A 3 -9.87 15.65 18.55
N LEU A 4 -11.13 15.22 18.42
CA LEU A 4 -11.88 14.59 19.52
C LEU A 4 -11.33 13.22 19.93
N ILE A 5 -10.87 12.41 18.98
CA ILE A 5 -10.31 11.07 19.31
C ILE A 5 -8.95 11.19 20.00
N ASP A 6 -8.19 12.22 19.67
CA ASP A 6 -6.91 12.50 20.33
C ASP A 6 -7.10 12.96 21.78
N GLU A 7 -8.24 13.57 22.08
CA GLU A 7 -8.65 14.00 23.44
C GLU A 7 -9.16 12.85 24.34
N ILE A 8 -9.38 11.65 23.79
CA ILE A 8 -9.75 10.46 24.58
C ILE A 8 -8.53 9.95 25.34
N ASP A 9 -8.61 9.84 26.66
CA ASP A 9 -7.54 9.27 27.49
C ASP A 9 -8.12 8.20 28.44
N PHE A 10 -7.88 6.93 28.09
CA PHE A 10 -8.40 5.76 28.82
C PHE A 10 -8.00 5.72 30.29
N LYS A 11 -6.91 6.37 30.70
CA LYS A 11 -6.52 6.46 32.13
C LYS A 11 -7.56 7.17 32.99
N TYR A 12 -8.37 8.05 32.40
CA TYR A 12 -9.43 8.77 33.12
C TYR A 12 -10.80 8.10 32.97
N ILE A 13 -10.96 7.23 31.96
CA ILE A 13 -12.18 6.46 31.68
C ILE A 13 -12.41 5.37 32.74
N GLU A 14 -11.34 4.85 33.34
CA GLU A 14 -11.40 3.87 34.44
C GLU A 14 -12.25 4.35 35.64
N LYS A 15 -12.33 5.67 35.89
CA LYS A 15 -13.15 6.21 36.99
C LYS A 15 -14.66 6.12 36.74
N LEU A 16 -15.09 6.10 35.48
CA LEU A 16 -16.51 6.12 35.09
C LEU A 16 -17.04 4.74 34.70
N SER A 17 -16.18 3.71 34.68
CA SER A 17 -16.47 2.36 34.15
C SER A 17 -16.89 2.38 32.68
N LEU A 18 -16.06 1.81 31.79
CA LEU A 18 -16.36 1.78 30.36
C LEU A 18 -17.69 1.06 30.04
N ASN A 19 -18.03 0.01 30.80
CA ASN A 19 -19.33 -0.66 30.69
C ASN A 19 -20.50 0.29 30.97
N LYS A 20 -20.36 1.12 32.02
CA LYS A 20 -21.39 2.10 32.37
C LYS A 20 -21.49 3.21 31.32
N CYS A 21 -20.35 3.65 30.80
CA CYS A 21 -20.30 4.60 29.67
C CYS A 21 -20.98 4.03 28.42
N PHE A 22 -20.80 2.74 28.12
CA PHE A 22 -21.46 2.09 26.98
C PHE A 22 -22.97 1.98 27.17
N GLU A 23 -23.44 1.53 28.34
CA GLU A 23 -24.87 1.45 28.68
C GLU A 23 -25.59 2.79 28.56
N LEU A 24 -24.91 3.87 28.94
CA LEU A 24 -25.48 5.22 28.96
C LEU A 24 -25.27 5.99 27.65
N ASP A 25 -24.56 5.42 26.67
CA ASP A 25 -24.08 6.10 25.45
C ASP A 25 -23.32 7.39 25.76
N LEU A 26 -22.22 7.24 26.50
CA LEU A 26 -21.38 8.36 26.92
C LEU A 26 -19.94 8.07 26.54
N ILE A 27 -19.29 9.04 25.90
CA ILE A 27 -17.87 8.92 25.55
C ILE A 27 -17.08 9.97 26.37
N PRO A 28 -16.35 9.53 27.39
CA PRO A 28 -15.54 10.44 28.20
C PRO A 28 -14.29 10.92 27.45
N ILE A 29 -14.05 12.23 27.48
CA ILE A 29 -12.85 12.88 26.94
C ILE A 29 -12.29 13.85 27.97
N LYS A 30 -10.98 14.13 27.88
CA LYS A 30 -10.34 15.12 28.77
C LYS A 30 -10.01 16.39 28.00
N LYS A 31 -10.42 17.53 28.56
CA LYS A 31 -9.91 18.85 28.18
C LYS A 31 -9.65 19.66 29.45
N GLU A 32 -8.39 20.04 29.63
CA GLU A 32 -7.90 20.78 30.82
C GLU A 32 -8.17 20.02 32.14
N ASP A 33 -8.71 20.68 33.17
CA ASP A 33 -9.02 20.11 34.49
C ASP A 33 -10.43 19.49 34.59
N PHE A 34 -11.17 19.41 33.46
CA PHE A 34 -12.55 18.92 33.43
C PHE A 34 -12.69 17.60 32.66
N VAL A 35 -13.63 16.76 33.10
CA VAL A 35 -14.07 15.58 32.33
C VAL A 35 -15.22 16.01 31.44
N TYR A 36 -15.04 15.87 30.13
CA TYR A 36 -16.12 16.11 29.18
C TYR A 36 -16.78 14.79 28.81
N ILE A 37 -18.09 14.80 28.61
CA ILE A 37 -18.84 13.66 28.10
C ILE A 37 -19.43 14.05 26.75
N ILE A 38 -19.09 13.28 25.73
CA ILE A 38 -19.72 13.37 24.42
C ILE A 38 -20.99 12.52 24.45
N CYS A 39 -22.11 13.09 24.03
CA CYS A 39 -23.38 12.40 23.84
C CYS A 39 -24.12 12.95 22.61
N ASP A 40 -25.09 12.20 22.11
CA ASP A 40 -26.07 12.70 21.16
C ASP A 40 -27.00 13.74 21.82
N ASN A 41 -27.54 14.68 21.03
CA ASN A 41 -28.35 15.84 21.44
C ASN A 41 -29.61 15.47 22.25
N SER A 42 -29.98 14.19 22.29
CA SER A 42 -31.16 13.65 22.95
C SER A 42 -30.98 13.31 24.45
N LYS A 43 -29.76 13.41 25.03
CA LYS A 43 -29.42 12.77 26.33
C LYS A 43 -29.08 13.69 27.52
N ASN A 44 -29.49 14.95 27.53
CA ASN A 44 -29.17 15.93 28.59
C ASN A 44 -29.60 15.55 30.03
N ASN A 45 -30.51 14.59 30.24
CA ASN A 45 -31.05 14.24 31.57
C ASN A 45 -30.13 13.40 32.48
N TYR A 46 -28.93 13.01 32.03
CA TYR A 46 -28.01 12.15 32.83
C TYR A 46 -26.92 12.92 33.57
N ILE A 47 -26.74 14.22 33.29
CA ILE A 47 -25.63 15.04 33.81
C ILE A 47 -25.66 15.13 35.34
N ASP A 48 -26.82 15.48 35.91
CA ASP A 48 -26.94 15.72 37.34
C ASP A 48 -26.67 14.45 38.15
N ARG A 49 -27.08 13.29 37.62
CA ARG A 49 -26.78 11.98 38.20
C ARG A 49 -25.29 11.65 38.13
N LEU A 50 -24.62 11.93 37.03
CA LEU A 50 -23.19 11.61 36.88
C LEU A 50 -22.30 12.53 37.73
N ASN A 51 -22.64 13.82 37.82
CA ASN A 51 -21.97 14.77 38.71
C ASN A 51 -22.05 14.31 40.17
N LEU A 52 -23.24 13.85 40.60
CA LEU A 52 -23.48 13.40 41.97
C LEU A 52 -22.75 12.08 42.30
N VAL A 53 -22.78 11.10 41.39
CA VAL A 53 -22.20 9.76 41.63
C VAL A 53 -20.67 9.79 41.66
N TYR A 54 -20.04 10.60 40.81
CA TYR A 54 -18.59 10.57 40.63
C TYR A 54 -17.86 11.77 41.24
N GLY A 55 -18.57 12.78 41.74
CA GLY A 55 -17.96 13.99 42.31
C GLY A 55 -17.10 14.77 41.30
N LEU A 56 -17.42 14.66 40.01
CA LEU A 56 -16.69 15.29 38.91
C LEU A 56 -17.45 16.52 38.43
N GLN A 57 -16.74 17.54 37.96
CA GLN A 57 -17.33 18.62 37.18
C GLN A 57 -17.41 18.18 35.71
N ILE A 58 -18.57 17.67 35.30
CA ILE A 58 -18.80 17.15 33.95
C ILE A 58 -19.31 18.26 33.04
N LYS A 59 -18.68 18.42 31.87
CA LYS A 59 -19.16 19.30 30.78
C LYS A 59 -19.59 18.46 29.58
N ILE A 60 -20.69 18.82 28.90
CA ILE A 60 -21.14 18.08 27.71
C ILE A 60 -20.54 18.68 26.44
N LEU A 61 -20.15 17.80 25.51
CA LEU A 61 -19.98 18.15 24.10
C LEU A 61 -21.01 17.40 23.26
N GLU A 62 -22.03 18.13 22.83
CA GLU A 62 -23.05 17.64 21.92
C GLU A 62 -22.48 17.53 20.50
N ILE A 63 -22.69 16.37 19.87
CA ILE A 63 -22.34 16.12 18.47
C ILE A 63 -23.51 15.44 17.77
N ASN A 64 -23.53 15.48 16.43
CA ASN A 64 -24.58 14.81 15.68
C ASN A 64 -24.52 13.28 15.85
N GLU A 65 -25.68 12.62 15.70
CA GLU A 65 -25.86 11.17 15.90
C GLU A 65 -24.88 10.32 15.07
N ASP A 66 -24.66 10.68 13.81
CA ASP A 66 -23.74 9.97 12.91
C ASP A 66 -22.28 10.04 13.41
N GLU A 67 -21.84 11.20 13.91
CA GLU A 67 -20.52 11.37 14.51
C GLU A 67 -20.39 10.62 15.83
N PHE A 68 -21.45 10.61 16.65
CA PHE A 68 -21.49 9.88 17.91
C PHE A 68 -21.39 8.38 17.68
N LEU A 69 -22.19 7.83 16.77
CA LEU A 69 -22.18 6.39 16.47
C LEU A 69 -20.82 5.93 15.95
N LYS A 70 -20.12 6.76 15.16
CA LYS A 70 -18.74 6.51 14.74
C LYS A 70 -17.81 6.45 15.94
N LEU A 71 -17.80 7.46 16.81
CA LEU A 71 -16.93 7.47 17.99
C LEU A 71 -17.22 6.28 18.91
N LYS A 72 -18.49 5.92 19.10
CA LYS A 72 -18.92 4.76 19.89
C LYS A 72 -18.27 3.48 19.35
N HIS A 73 -18.36 3.24 18.03
CA HIS A 73 -17.73 2.10 17.38
C HIS A 73 -16.20 2.08 17.58
N MET A 74 -15.53 3.23 17.47
CA MET A 74 -14.07 3.33 17.57
C MET A 74 -13.51 3.06 18.98
N ILE A 75 -14.33 3.22 20.02
CA ILE A 75 -13.88 3.20 21.43
C ILE A 75 -14.28 1.90 22.12
N PHE A 76 -15.54 1.49 21.98
CA PHE A 76 -16.08 0.38 22.76
C PHE A 76 -15.73 -1.01 22.22
N LEU A 77 -14.86 -1.10 21.21
CA LEU A 77 -14.32 -2.36 20.72
C LEU A 77 -13.71 -3.18 21.86
N GLU A 78 -13.07 -2.53 22.84
CA GLU A 78 -12.37 -3.21 23.94
C GLU A 78 -13.27 -3.97 24.93
N LEU A 79 -14.60 -3.85 24.81
CA LEU A 79 -15.58 -4.64 25.56
C LEU A 79 -15.72 -6.09 25.08
N ASN A 80 -15.13 -6.42 23.93
CA ASN A 80 -15.23 -7.76 23.35
C ASN A 80 -14.08 -8.66 23.82
N GLU A 81 -14.35 -9.96 23.91
CA GLU A 81 -13.29 -10.95 24.02
C GLU A 81 -12.60 -11.12 22.66
N ASN A 82 -11.26 -11.28 22.66
CA ASN A 82 -10.45 -11.47 21.44
C ASN A 82 -10.49 -10.30 20.45
N VAL A 83 -10.31 -9.08 21.00
CA VAL A 83 -10.18 -7.82 20.25
C VAL A 83 -9.26 -7.95 19.03
N GLU A 84 -8.15 -8.68 19.14
CA GLU A 84 -7.22 -8.93 18.04
C GLU A 84 -7.85 -9.60 16.83
N ASN A 85 -8.75 -10.58 17.04
CA ASN A 85 -9.39 -11.31 15.94
C ASN A 85 -10.39 -10.41 15.20
N ILE A 86 -11.18 -9.63 15.95
CA ILE A 86 -12.14 -8.68 15.37
C ILE A 86 -11.41 -7.64 14.52
N ILE A 87 -10.29 -7.11 15.02
CA ILE A 87 -9.48 -6.14 14.29
C ILE A 87 -8.92 -6.74 13.00
N ILE A 88 -8.37 -7.96 13.07
CA ILE A 88 -7.79 -8.63 11.89
C ILE A 88 -8.88 -8.96 10.86
N GLU A 89 -10.03 -9.47 11.31
CA GLU A 89 -11.17 -9.78 10.45
C GLU A 89 -11.67 -8.53 9.71
N GLU A 90 -11.91 -7.43 10.42
CA GLU A 90 -12.35 -6.18 9.80
C GLU A 90 -11.30 -5.63 8.83
N ALA A 91 -10.02 -5.66 9.21
CA ALA A 91 -8.94 -5.22 8.33
C ALA A 91 -8.89 -6.02 7.02
N ILE A 92 -9.12 -7.34 7.08
CA ILE A 92 -9.22 -8.20 5.89
C ILE A 92 -10.45 -7.82 5.05
N ASN A 93 -11.62 -7.68 5.68
CA ASN A 93 -12.87 -7.32 5.00
C ASN A 93 -12.79 -5.94 4.31
N ASP A 94 -12.11 -5.00 4.94
CA ASP A 94 -11.85 -3.66 4.40
C ASP A 94 -10.71 -3.60 3.40
N ARG A 95 -10.08 -4.74 3.10
CA ARG A 95 -8.95 -4.84 2.16
C ARG A 95 -7.80 -3.92 2.59
N ALA A 96 -7.48 -3.89 3.88
CA ALA A 96 -6.27 -3.26 4.37
C ALA A 96 -5.01 -4.03 3.89
N SER A 97 -3.88 -3.35 3.77
CA SER A 97 -2.55 -3.96 3.56
C SER A 97 -1.80 -4.15 4.88
N ASP A 98 -1.98 -3.24 5.82
CA ASP A 98 -1.28 -3.21 7.10
C ASP A 98 -2.22 -2.76 8.22
N ILE A 99 -2.04 -3.34 9.40
CA ILE A 99 -2.68 -2.94 10.66
C ILE A 99 -1.58 -2.38 11.56
N HIS A 100 -1.74 -1.16 12.03
CA HIS A 100 -0.79 -0.46 12.89
C HIS A 100 -1.39 -0.27 14.28
N PHE A 101 -0.74 -0.80 15.30
CA PHE A 101 -1.03 -0.55 16.71
C PHE A 101 0.06 0.37 17.26
N GLU A 102 -0.32 1.59 17.62
CA GLU A 102 0.62 2.66 17.92
C GLU A 102 0.34 3.23 19.31
N PRO A 103 1.16 2.83 20.31
CA PRO A 103 1.10 3.41 21.65
C PRO A 103 1.24 4.92 21.61
N SER A 104 0.28 5.60 22.24
CA SER A 104 0.17 7.06 22.22
C SER A 104 -0.27 7.59 23.58
N ARG A 105 -0.34 8.91 23.74
CA ARG A 105 -0.86 9.48 24.98
C ARG A 105 -2.34 9.05 25.15
N GLY A 106 -2.64 8.50 26.32
CA GLY A 106 -3.99 8.10 26.70
C GLY A 106 -4.55 6.83 26.07
N GLY A 107 -3.74 6.05 25.35
CA GLY A 107 -4.13 4.74 24.83
C GLY A 107 -3.35 4.35 23.58
N VAL A 108 -3.81 3.31 22.89
CA VAL A 108 -3.17 2.77 21.68
C VAL A 108 -4.07 3.05 20.50
N ASN A 109 -3.54 3.80 19.52
CA ASN A 109 -4.24 4.06 18.27
C ASN A 109 -4.09 2.86 17.35
N ILE A 110 -5.19 2.39 16.78
CA ILE A 110 -5.20 1.33 15.78
C ILE A 110 -5.58 1.94 14.43
N ARG A 111 -4.68 1.83 13.45
CA ARG A 111 -4.86 2.37 12.11
C ARG A 111 -4.73 1.28 11.07
N PHE A 112 -5.62 1.27 10.09
CA PHE A 112 -5.50 0.39 8.92
C PHE A 112 -4.91 1.19 7.76
N ARG A 113 -4.02 0.56 7.00
CA ARG A 113 -3.62 1.07 5.68
C ARG A 113 -4.56 0.51 4.64
N ILE A 114 -5.47 1.33 4.13
CA ILE A 114 -6.47 0.95 3.12
C ILE A 114 -6.20 1.77 1.88
N ASP A 115 -5.97 1.10 0.74
CA ASP A 115 -5.66 1.75 -0.54
C ASP A 115 -4.52 2.80 -0.42
N GLY A 116 -3.54 2.52 0.44
CA GLY A 116 -2.38 3.39 0.70
C GLY A 116 -2.58 4.41 1.83
N LEU A 117 -3.82 4.72 2.20
CA LEU A 117 -4.15 5.70 3.25
C LEU A 117 -4.17 5.08 4.65
N LEU A 118 -3.55 5.74 5.62
CA LEU A 118 -3.67 5.38 7.03
C LEU A 118 -4.95 5.96 7.61
N VAL A 119 -5.86 5.08 8.02
CA VAL A 119 -7.17 5.41 8.57
C VAL A 119 -7.23 4.94 10.00
N ARG A 120 -7.48 5.85 10.95
CA ARG A 120 -7.70 5.46 12.34
C ARG A 120 -9.04 4.75 12.47
N ARG A 121 -9.02 3.54 13.04
CA ARG A 121 -10.20 2.69 13.23
C ARG A 121 -10.60 2.57 14.67
N TYR A 122 -9.63 2.39 15.56
CA TYR A 122 -9.91 2.24 16.97
C TYR A 122 -8.91 3.01 17.81
N LYS A 123 -9.31 3.26 19.04
CA LYS A 123 -8.41 3.60 20.14
C LYS A 123 -8.78 2.68 21.29
N ILE A 124 -7.81 1.98 21.86
CA ILE A 124 -8.01 1.05 22.98
C ILE A 124 -7.11 1.43 24.16
N SER A 125 -7.47 0.97 25.35
CA SER A 125 -6.66 1.09 26.55
C SER A 125 -5.34 0.28 26.45
N TYR A 126 -4.36 0.68 27.27
CA TYR A 126 -3.09 -0.04 27.38
C TYR A 126 -3.28 -1.46 27.94
N GLU A 127 -4.21 -1.64 28.88
CA GLU A 127 -4.47 -2.95 29.48
C GLU A 127 -4.91 -3.98 28.43
N ILE A 128 -5.84 -3.58 27.56
CA ILE A 128 -6.35 -4.43 26.48
C ILE A 128 -5.26 -4.65 25.43
N TYR A 129 -4.48 -3.61 25.12
CA TYR A 129 -3.37 -3.76 24.19
C TYR A 129 -2.29 -4.73 24.67
N GLU A 130 -1.96 -4.77 25.98
CA GLU A 130 -1.01 -5.74 26.52
C GLU A 130 -1.50 -7.19 26.34
N LYS A 131 -2.82 -7.43 26.44
CA LYS A 131 -3.43 -8.73 26.13
C LYS A 131 -3.31 -9.06 24.63
N VAL A 132 -3.64 -8.09 23.77
CA VAL A 132 -3.54 -8.21 22.31
C VAL A 132 -2.11 -8.55 21.89
N ILE A 133 -1.12 -7.75 22.29
CA ILE A 133 0.27 -7.95 21.86
C ILE A 133 0.85 -9.27 22.38
N SER A 134 0.49 -9.69 23.59
CA SER A 134 0.90 -10.99 24.15
C SER A 134 0.38 -12.16 23.31
N ARG A 135 -0.90 -12.15 22.94
CA ARG A 135 -1.51 -13.17 22.07
C ARG A 135 -0.91 -13.16 20.68
N ILE A 136 -0.65 -11.96 20.12
CA ILE A 136 -0.01 -11.82 18.81
C ILE A 136 1.43 -12.36 18.82
N LYS A 137 2.20 -12.08 19.87
CA LYS A 137 3.55 -12.64 20.06
C LYS A 137 3.51 -14.17 20.12
N ASN A 138 2.63 -14.72 20.95
CA ASN A 138 2.44 -16.17 21.07
C ASN A 138 2.10 -16.82 19.71
N ASN A 139 1.10 -16.28 19.01
CA ASN A 139 0.65 -16.82 17.72
C ASN A 139 1.68 -16.66 16.59
N SER A 140 2.70 -15.80 16.79
CA SER A 140 3.80 -15.57 15.85
C SER A 140 5.10 -16.26 16.24
N ASN A 141 5.10 -17.11 17.28
CA ASN A 141 6.29 -17.73 17.88
C ASN A 141 7.36 -16.70 18.31
N LEU A 142 6.93 -15.58 18.90
CA LEU A 142 7.80 -14.52 19.43
C LEU A 142 7.90 -14.60 20.96
N ASP A 143 8.97 -14.03 21.52
CA ASP A 143 9.20 -14.01 22.95
C ASP A 143 8.32 -12.94 23.63
N ILE A 144 7.35 -13.39 24.41
CA ILE A 144 6.41 -12.56 25.17
C ILE A 144 7.13 -11.75 26.26
N THR A 145 8.20 -12.30 26.83
CA THR A 145 8.95 -11.69 27.94
C THR A 145 9.90 -10.60 27.45
N GLU A 146 10.42 -10.71 26.22
CA GLU A 146 11.26 -9.68 25.63
C GLU A 146 10.41 -8.53 25.06
N LYS A 147 10.64 -7.32 25.57
CA LYS A 147 9.92 -6.08 25.18
C LYS A 147 10.83 -4.95 24.72
N ARG A 148 12.16 -5.18 24.71
CA ARG A 148 13.19 -4.15 24.46
C ARG A 148 13.76 -4.23 23.06
N LYS A 149 13.83 -5.44 22.48
CA LYS A 149 14.40 -5.68 21.16
C LYS A 149 13.30 -5.77 20.09
N PRO A 150 13.58 -5.36 18.84
CA PRO A 150 12.69 -5.65 17.72
C PRO A 150 12.47 -7.16 17.56
N GLN A 151 11.26 -7.55 17.19
CA GLN A 151 10.87 -8.93 16.95
C GLN A 151 10.02 -9.03 15.68
N ASP A 152 10.37 -9.96 14.79
CA ASP A 152 9.65 -10.21 13.55
C ASP A 152 9.21 -11.68 13.48
N GLY A 153 7.94 -11.89 13.16
CA GLY A 153 7.32 -13.20 13.13
C GLY A 153 6.34 -13.35 11.97
N LYS A 154 5.81 -14.56 11.84
CA LYS A 154 4.73 -14.88 10.90
C LYS A 154 3.65 -15.64 11.65
N MET A 155 2.40 -15.37 11.32
CA MET A 155 1.25 -16.14 11.81
C MET A 155 0.26 -16.38 10.68
N LYS A 156 -0.66 -17.31 10.88
CA LYS A 156 -1.77 -17.58 9.96
C LYS A 156 -3.08 -17.18 10.63
N PHE A 157 -3.97 -16.58 9.86
CA PHE A 157 -5.31 -16.22 10.32
C PHE A 157 -6.35 -16.84 9.39
N LYS A 158 -7.31 -17.56 9.96
CA LYS A 158 -8.39 -18.19 9.19
C LYS A 158 -9.63 -17.32 9.27
N LEU A 159 -10.20 -16.97 8.13
CA LEU A 159 -11.46 -16.24 8.04
C LEU A 159 -12.34 -16.88 6.97
N ASN A 160 -13.55 -17.26 7.38
CA ASN A 160 -14.45 -18.08 6.58
C ASN A 160 -13.74 -19.39 6.16
N ASN A 161 -13.42 -19.55 4.87
CA ASN A 161 -12.69 -20.70 4.33
C ASN A 161 -11.31 -20.33 3.76
N ASN A 162 -10.87 -19.09 3.95
CA ASN A 162 -9.58 -18.63 3.45
C ASN A 162 -8.56 -18.58 4.60
N GLU A 163 -7.32 -18.93 4.29
CA GLU A 163 -6.18 -18.73 5.16
C GLU A 163 -5.43 -17.46 4.71
N TYR A 164 -5.04 -16.63 5.67
CA TYR A 164 -4.30 -15.41 5.43
C TYR A 164 -2.96 -15.49 6.15
N ASN A 165 -1.87 -15.40 5.39
CA ASN A 165 -0.54 -15.28 5.99
C ASN A 165 -0.32 -13.84 6.47
N LEU A 166 0.07 -13.68 7.72
CA LEU A 166 0.35 -12.38 8.32
C LEU A 166 1.84 -12.29 8.67
N ARG A 167 2.48 -11.17 8.33
CA ARG A 167 3.81 -10.81 8.84
C ARG A 167 3.65 -9.84 9.99
N VAL A 168 4.33 -10.14 11.09
CA VAL A 168 4.21 -9.40 12.35
C VAL A 168 5.56 -8.77 12.64
N SER A 169 5.57 -7.47 12.92
CA SER A 169 6.76 -6.74 13.33
C SER A 169 6.46 -5.92 14.58
N ILE A 170 7.30 -6.07 15.60
CA ILE A 170 7.15 -5.42 16.90
C ILE A 170 8.43 -4.66 17.20
N ILE A 171 8.31 -3.39 17.59
CA ILE A 171 9.45 -2.56 17.98
C ILE A 171 9.13 -1.72 19.22
N LYS A 172 10.09 -1.61 20.13
CA LYS A 172 9.97 -0.74 21.30
C LYS A 172 9.97 0.73 20.88
N THR A 173 8.98 1.48 21.36
CA THR A 173 8.90 2.94 21.26
C THR A 173 8.86 3.55 22.67
N ILE A 174 8.89 4.90 22.74
CA ILE A 174 8.82 5.65 24.01
C ILE A 174 7.58 5.25 24.82
N ASN A 175 6.43 5.09 24.15
CA ASN A 175 5.14 4.86 24.82
C ASN A 175 4.76 3.38 24.96
N GLY A 176 5.61 2.44 24.53
CA GLY A 176 5.26 1.02 24.52
C GLY A 176 5.76 0.30 23.26
N GLU A 177 5.40 -0.95 23.09
CA GLU A 177 5.72 -1.70 21.87
C GLU A 177 4.76 -1.30 20.75
N LYS A 178 5.28 -0.82 19.62
CA LYS A 178 4.51 -0.63 18.39
C LYS A 178 4.45 -1.97 17.67
N LEU A 179 3.23 -2.39 17.31
CA LEU A 179 2.96 -3.61 16.55
C LEU A 179 2.45 -3.23 15.16
N VAL A 180 3.01 -3.87 14.13
CA VAL A 180 2.51 -3.80 12.76
C VAL A 180 2.23 -5.22 12.27
N ILE A 181 1.03 -5.44 11.75
CA ILE A 181 0.64 -6.69 11.11
C ILE A 181 0.41 -6.40 9.63
N ARG A 182 1.21 -6.98 8.75
CA ARG A 182 1.00 -6.94 7.31
C ARG A 182 0.20 -8.14 6.87
N ILE A 183 -0.92 -7.90 6.18
CA ILE A 183 -1.78 -8.94 5.63
C ILE A 183 -1.24 -9.29 4.25
N LEU A 184 -0.65 -10.49 4.10
CA LEU A 184 -0.31 -11.02 2.80
C LEU A 184 -1.57 -11.59 2.18
N ARG A 185 -1.92 -11.13 0.99
CA ARG A 185 -3.07 -11.66 0.26
C ARG A 185 -2.64 -12.93 -0.44
N GLU A 186 -3.29 -14.04 -0.09
CA GLU A 186 -3.21 -15.25 -0.90
C GLU A 186 -4.09 -15.08 -2.13
N GLY A 187 -3.55 -15.43 -3.30
CA GLY A 187 -4.22 -15.32 -4.59
C GLY A 187 -3.68 -14.19 -5.46
N LEU A 188 -3.15 -14.57 -6.61
CA LEU A 188 -2.90 -13.63 -7.70
C LEU A 188 -4.25 -13.00 -8.08
N ILE A 189 -4.32 -11.66 -8.06
CA ILE A 189 -5.25 -11.00 -8.98
C ILE A 189 -4.75 -11.42 -10.35
N LYS A 190 -5.47 -12.33 -11.02
CA LYS A 190 -5.24 -12.60 -12.45
C LYS A 190 -5.57 -11.30 -13.19
N LEU A 191 -4.58 -10.42 -13.31
CA LEU A 191 -4.70 -9.25 -14.16
C LEU A 191 -4.59 -9.77 -15.60
N ASP A 192 -5.61 -9.47 -16.39
CA ASP A 192 -5.48 -9.56 -17.85
C ASP A 192 -4.49 -8.46 -18.29
N PHE A 193 -3.82 -8.62 -19.43
CA PHE A 193 -3.08 -7.53 -20.06
C PHE A 193 -3.93 -6.26 -20.24
N ARG A 194 -5.26 -6.41 -20.36
CA ARG A 194 -6.22 -5.29 -20.36
C ARG A 194 -6.25 -4.49 -19.06
N ASP A 195 -5.92 -5.13 -17.94
CA ASP A 195 -5.86 -4.48 -16.63
C ASP A 195 -4.53 -3.74 -16.43
N LEU A 196 -3.48 -4.08 -17.22
CA LEU A 196 -2.19 -3.40 -17.20
C LEU A 196 -2.20 -2.07 -17.97
N THR A 197 -3.03 -1.96 -19.01
CA THR A 197 -3.27 -0.70 -19.73
C THR A 197 -4.62 -0.76 -20.46
N ASN A 198 -5.38 0.34 -20.40
CA ASN A 198 -6.60 0.52 -21.18
C ASN A 198 -6.33 1.17 -22.56
N ILE A 199 -5.07 1.45 -22.90
CA ILE A 199 -4.68 2.05 -24.17
C ILE A 199 -4.33 0.94 -25.17
N GLU A 200 -5.11 0.85 -26.24
CA GLU A 200 -5.01 -0.22 -27.24
C GLU A 200 -3.62 -0.34 -27.89
N GLU A 201 -2.95 0.79 -28.15
CA GLU A 201 -1.58 0.81 -28.68
C GLU A 201 -0.58 0.18 -27.70
N GLN A 202 -0.60 0.61 -26.45
CA GLN A 202 0.25 0.06 -25.39
C GLN A 202 -0.03 -1.42 -25.15
N ARG A 203 -1.30 -1.84 -25.27
CA ARG A 203 -1.69 -3.25 -25.14
C ARG A 203 -1.05 -4.11 -26.24
N LYS A 204 -1.05 -3.64 -27.49
CA LYS A 204 -0.37 -4.32 -28.61
C LYS A 204 1.14 -4.41 -28.36
N ASP A 205 1.73 -3.34 -27.84
CA ASP A 205 3.15 -3.33 -27.52
C ASP A 205 3.50 -4.26 -26.35
N LEU A 206 2.69 -4.30 -25.31
CA LEU A 206 2.83 -5.25 -24.20
C LEU A 206 2.81 -6.70 -24.71
N ILE A 207 1.84 -7.06 -25.55
CA ILE A 207 1.76 -8.40 -26.15
C ILE A 207 3.02 -8.72 -26.96
N ARG A 208 3.55 -7.77 -27.73
CA ARG A 208 4.79 -7.95 -28.49
C ARG A 208 6.01 -8.09 -27.58
N ILE A 209 6.08 -7.32 -26.49
CA ILE A 209 7.16 -7.40 -25.50
C ILE A 209 7.16 -8.78 -24.85
N VAL A 210 6.00 -9.26 -24.38
CA VAL A 210 5.88 -10.54 -23.68
C VAL A 210 6.22 -11.72 -24.61
N ARG A 211 5.81 -11.66 -25.89
CA ARG A 211 6.10 -12.73 -26.87
C ARG A 211 7.56 -12.83 -27.32
N LYS A 212 8.43 -11.86 -27.01
CA LYS A 212 9.86 -11.97 -27.37
C LYS A 212 10.50 -13.08 -26.53
N LYS A 213 11.22 -13.99 -27.19
CA LYS A 213 11.95 -15.12 -26.58
C LYS A 213 13.11 -14.68 -25.67
N GLU A 214 13.71 -13.53 -25.96
CA GLU A 214 14.84 -13.00 -25.21
C GLU A 214 14.71 -11.49 -24.98
N GLY A 215 15.58 -10.98 -24.11
CA GLY A 215 15.68 -9.56 -23.80
C GLY A 215 15.16 -9.21 -22.40
N LEU A 216 15.63 -8.08 -21.91
CA LEU A 216 15.30 -7.49 -20.61
C LEU A 216 14.03 -6.66 -20.72
N VAL A 217 13.09 -6.90 -19.80
CA VAL A 217 11.91 -6.08 -19.58
C VAL A 217 11.98 -5.52 -18.16
N ILE A 218 11.94 -4.19 -18.04
CA ILE A 218 11.95 -3.52 -16.74
C ILE A 218 10.57 -2.98 -16.42
N ILE A 219 10.06 -3.35 -15.24
CA ILE A 219 8.91 -2.69 -14.64
C ILE A 219 9.41 -1.69 -13.60
N ASN A 220 9.11 -0.40 -13.79
CA ASN A 220 9.59 0.64 -12.90
C ASN A 220 8.44 1.41 -12.23
N GLY A 221 8.78 2.02 -11.09
CA GLY A 221 7.91 2.86 -10.30
C GLY A 221 8.26 2.79 -8.80
N PRO A 222 7.66 3.65 -7.97
CA PRO A 222 7.95 3.71 -6.54
C PRO A 222 7.46 2.46 -5.81
N THR A 223 7.77 2.38 -4.53
CA THR A 223 7.23 1.35 -3.64
C THR A 223 5.70 1.42 -3.64
N GLY A 224 5.04 0.28 -3.80
CA GLY A 224 3.58 0.21 -3.78
C GLY A 224 2.87 0.59 -5.09
N SER A 225 3.59 0.77 -6.21
CA SER A 225 2.99 1.03 -7.53
C SER A 225 2.42 -0.19 -8.26
N GLY A 226 2.47 -1.38 -7.65
CA GLY A 226 1.93 -2.61 -8.23
C GLY A 226 2.90 -3.44 -9.10
N LYS A 227 4.21 -3.10 -9.11
CA LYS A 227 5.22 -3.80 -9.94
C LYS A 227 5.19 -5.33 -9.80
N SER A 228 5.23 -5.85 -8.57
CA SER A 228 5.23 -7.30 -8.33
C SER A 228 3.94 -7.95 -8.82
N THR A 229 2.78 -7.30 -8.63
CA THR A 229 1.48 -7.80 -9.13
C THR A 229 1.48 -7.88 -10.65
N SER A 230 2.02 -6.86 -11.32
CA SER A 230 2.14 -6.82 -12.79
C SER A 230 3.12 -7.88 -13.31
N LEU A 231 4.28 -8.03 -12.65
CA LEU A 231 5.25 -9.08 -12.98
C LEU A 231 4.62 -10.47 -12.88
N TYR A 232 3.99 -10.78 -11.74
CA TYR A 232 3.36 -12.08 -11.57
C TYR A 232 2.26 -12.34 -12.60
N SER A 233 1.51 -11.32 -13.01
CA SER A 233 0.48 -11.46 -14.05
C SER A 233 1.09 -11.76 -15.42
N ILE A 234 2.21 -11.09 -15.76
CA ILE A 234 2.97 -11.38 -16.98
C ILE A 234 3.52 -12.82 -16.95
N LEU A 235 4.11 -13.24 -15.82
CA LEU A 235 4.63 -14.60 -15.67
C LEU A 235 3.51 -15.64 -15.79
N GLU A 236 2.37 -15.44 -15.13
CA GLU A 236 1.22 -16.35 -15.21
C GLU A 236 0.70 -16.49 -16.65
N SER A 237 0.65 -15.40 -17.40
CA SER A 237 0.26 -15.41 -18.81
C SER A 237 1.29 -16.05 -19.76
N SER A 238 2.53 -16.21 -19.29
CA SER A 238 3.63 -16.83 -20.05
C SER A 238 3.81 -18.30 -19.71
N LYS A 239 3.05 -18.84 -18.76
CA LYS A 239 3.09 -20.26 -18.40
C LYS A 239 2.60 -21.12 -19.55
N ASP A 240 3.41 -22.11 -19.88
CA ASP A 240 3.13 -23.17 -20.84
C ASP A 240 3.96 -24.39 -20.41
N ASP A 241 3.49 -25.61 -20.72
CA ASP A 241 4.18 -26.84 -20.32
C ASP A 241 5.60 -26.94 -20.91
N GLY A 242 5.86 -26.24 -22.02
CA GLY A 242 7.16 -26.19 -22.68
C GLY A 242 8.08 -25.05 -22.24
N ILE A 243 7.73 -24.27 -21.21
CA ILE A 243 8.49 -23.07 -20.80
C ILE A 243 8.94 -23.21 -19.33
N ASN A 244 10.25 -23.21 -19.11
CA ASN A 244 10.84 -23.19 -17.77
C ASN A 244 10.95 -21.75 -17.24
N ILE A 245 10.14 -21.42 -16.22
CA ILE A 245 10.12 -20.11 -15.57
C ILE A 245 10.73 -20.21 -14.17
N THR A 246 11.73 -19.38 -13.89
CA THR A 246 12.35 -19.27 -12.57
C THR A 246 12.37 -17.82 -12.08
N SER A 247 11.93 -17.58 -10.84
CA SER A 247 12.03 -16.27 -10.18
C SER A 247 13.01 -16.27 -9.01
N ILE A 248 13.60 -15.10 -8.73
CA ILE A 248 14.49 -14.84 -7.60
C ILE A 248 13.96 -13.63 -6.85
N GLU A 249 13.56 -13.77 -5.59
CA GLU A 249 12.74 -12.80 -4.86
C GLU A 249 13.19 -12.58 -3.41
N ASP A 250 12.96 -11.38 -2.86
CA ASP A 250 13.33 -10.99 -1.49
C ASP A 250 12.20 -10.21 -0.78
N PRO A 251 11.19 -10.91 -0.20
CA PRO A 251 10.89 -12.33 -0.27
C PRO A 251 9.87 -12.68 -1.38
N VAL A 252 9.53 -13.97 -1.50
CA VAL A 252 8.38 -14.41 -2.31
C VAL A 252 7.09 -13.92 -1.62
N GLU A 253 6.28 -13.16 -2.36
CA GLU A 253 5.05 -12.54 -1.81
C GLU A 253 3.83 -13.46 -1.97
N VAL A 254 3.70 -14.13 -3.13
CA VAL A 254 2.64 -15.10 -3.43
C VAL A 254 3.25 -16.29 -4.15
N SER A 255 2.83 -17.50 -3.76
CA SER A 255 3.23 -18.72 -4.47
C SER A 255 2.44 -18.86 -5.77
N ILE A 256 3.14 -19.11 -6.86
CA ILE A 256 2.60 -19.30 -8.21
C ILE A 256 2.89 -20.75 -8.61
N ASP A 257 1.83 -21.54 -8.72
CA ASP A 257 1.94 -22.92 -9.16
C ASP A 257 2.54 -22.98 -10.57
N GLY A 258 3.41 -23.96 -10.85
CA GLY A 258 4.11 -24.09 -12.12
C GLY A 258 5.25 -23.08 -12.38
N ILE A 259 5.64 -22.26 -11.40
CA ILE A 259 6.83 -21.39 -11.48
C ILE A 259 7.81 -21.75 -10.37
N ASN A 260 9.09 -21.87 -10.71
CA ASN A 260 10.16 -22.13 -9.75
C ASN A 260 10.53 -20.82 -9.02
N GLN A 261 10.03 -20.60 -7.81
CA GLN A 261 10.30 -19.37 -7.05
C GLN A 261 11.37 -19.56 -5.99
N ILE A 262 12.49 -18.84 -6.13
CA ILE A 262 13.62 -18.85 -5.20
C ILE A 262 13.53 -17.64 -4.28
N GLN A 263 13.38 -17.87 -2.98
CA GLN A 263 13.51 -16.82 -1.97
C GLN A 263 14.98 -16.64 -1.58
N LEU A 264 15.47 -15.40 -1.58
CA LEU A 264 16.82 -15.09 -1.12
C LEU A 264 17.05 -15.50 0.33
N ASN A 265 18.28 -15.92 0.62
CA ASN A 265 18.70 -16.28 1.96
C ASN A 265 20.14 -15.81 2.20
N ARG A 266 20.26 -14.59 2.75
CA ARG A 266 21.56 -13.96 3.04
C ARG A 266 22.36 -14.72 4.11
N LYS A 267 21.72 -15.54 4.95
CA LYS A 267 22.44 -16.35 5.96
C LYS A 267 23.31 -17.45 5.33
N VAL A 268 22.99 -17.86 4.11
CA VAL A 268 23.73 -18.88 3.35
C VAL A 268 24.38 -18.30 2.08
N ASN A 269 24.54 -16.97 2.01
CA ASN A 269 25.08 -16.24 0.85
C ASN A 269 24.31 -16.46 -0.46
N LEU A 270 23.00 -16.72 -0.38
CA LEU A 270 22.11 -16.77 -1.53
C LEU A 270 21.51 -15.38 -1.76
N ASP A 271 22.23 -14.54 -2.49
CA ASP A 271 21.82 -13.21 -2.98
C ASP A 271 21.37 -13.25 -4.46
N PHE A 272 20.95 -12.11 -5.02
CA PHE A 272 20.47 -12.01 -6.40
C PHE A 272 21.52 -12.50 -7.42
N SER A 273 22.76 -12.02 -7.32
CA SER A 273 23.85 -12.39 -8.23
C SER A 273 24.14 -13.90 -8.19
N ASN A 274 24.34 -14.47 -7.00
CA ASN A 274 24.68 -15.90 -6.85
C ASN A 274 23.51 -16.81 -7.25
N ALA A 275 22.28 -16.43 -6.89
CA ALA A 275 21.07 -17.15 -7.30
C ALA A 275 20.95 -17.13 -8.83
N LEU A 276 21.10 -15.96 -9.47
CA LEU A 276 21.00 -15.83 -10.92
C LEU A 276 22.07 -16.64 -11.65
N ARG A 277 23.31 -16.71 -11.14
CA ARG A 277 24.37 -17.56 -11.75
C ARG A 277 23.96 -19.04 -11.71
N SER A 278 23.26 -19.45 -10.67
CA SER A 278 22.82 -20.83 -10.50
C SER A 278 21.62 -21.14 -11.39
N VAL A 279 20.65 -20.23 -11.46
CA VAL A 279 19.46 -20.33 -12.31
C VAL A 279 19.83 -20.45 -13.79
N LEU A 280 20.83 -19.69 -14.28
CA LEU A 280 21.28 -19.80 -15.68
C LEU A 280 21.90 -21.17 -16.04
N ARG A 281 22.13 -22.06 -15.08
CA ARG A 281 22.53 -23.46 -15.30
C ARG A 281 21.39 -24.45 -15.10
N GLN A 282 20.16 -23.97 -14.98
CA GLN A 282 18.95 -24.78 -14.80
C GLN A 282 18.08 -24.81 -16.06
N ASP A 283 18.65 -24.44 -17.21
CA ASP A 283 17.95 -24.37 -18.50
C ASP A 283 16.66 -23.52 -18.46
N PRO A 284 16.68 -22.28 -17.94
CA PRO A 284 15.47 -21.45 -17.88
C PRO A 284 15.18 -20.78 -19.22
N ASP A 285 13.91 -20.68 -19.60
CA ASP A 285 13.47 -19.84 -20.72
C ASP A 285 13.21 -18.39 -20.24
N ILE A 286 12.56 -18.28 -19.08
CA ILE A 286 12.20 -17.00 -18.47
C ILE A 286 12.80 -16.90 -17.07
N VAL A 287 13.51 -15.81 -16.83
CA VAL A 287 14.06 -15.48 -15.51
C VAL A 287 13.44 -14.19 -14.99
N MET A 288 12.87 -14.22 -13.79
CA MET A 288 12.42 -13.01 -13.09
C MET A 288 13.35 -12.71 -11.92
N ILE A 289 13.85 -11.47 -11.88
CA ILE A 289 14.67 -10.96 -10.78
C ILE A 289 13.80 -9.94 -10.05
N GLY A 290 13.58 -10.11 -8.75
CA GLY A 290 12.68 -9.26 -7.98
C GLY A 290 12.98 -7.76 -8.15
N GLU A 291 14.26 -7.41 -8.19
CA GLU A 291 14.74 -6.05 -8.46
C GLU A 291 16.23 -6.03 -8.83
N ILE A 292 16.67 -5.00 -9.57
CA ILE A 292 18.08 -4.71 -9.79
C ILE A 292 18.51 -3.57 -8.84
N ARG A 293 19.32 -3.90 -7.84
CA ARG A 293 19.84 -2.91 -6.87
C ARG A 293 21.27 -2.47 -7.13
N ASP A 294 22.09 -3.37 -7.65
CA ASP A 294 23.53 -3.22 -7.76
C ASP A 294 24.07 -3.54 -9.16
N SER A 295 25.33 -3.16 -9.39
CA SER A 295 26.03 -3.31 -10.67
C SER A 295 26.16 -4.76 -11.10
N GLU A 296 26.36 -5.68 -10.15
CA GLU A 296 26.60 -7.07 -10.46
C GLU A 296 25.33 -7.75 -10.97
N THR A 297 24.21 -7.57 -10.25
CA THR A 297 22.89 -8.05 -10.64
C THR A 297 22.50 -7.47 -12.00
N ALA A 298 22.74 -6.16 -12.23
CA ALA A 298 22.46 -5.51 -13.50
C ALA A 298 23.26 -6.15 -14.66
N LYS A 299 24.58 -6.32 -14.50
CA LYS A 299 25.46 -6.90 -15.53
C LYS A 299 25.04 -8.32 -15.89
N MET A 300 24.64 -9.10 -14.89
CA MET A 300 24.19 -10.45 -15.12
C MET A 300 22.81 -10.52 -15.80
N ALA A 301 21.86 -9.69 -15.39
CA ALA A 301 20.54 -9.60 -16.03
C ALA A 301 20.68 -9.25 -17.52
N ILE A 302 21.54 -8.28 -17.85
CA ILE A 302 21.85 -7.87 -19.22
C ILE A 302 22.49 -9.02 -20.00
N ARG A 303 23.50 -9.69 -19.44
CA ARG A 303 24.14 -10.84 -20.11
C ARG A 303 23.15 -11.95 -20.40
N ALA A 304 22.35 -12.36 -19.41
CA ALA A 304 21.31 -13.38 -19.57
C ALA A 304 20.34 -13.02 -20.71
N SER A 305 19.93 -11.75 -20.76
CA SER A 305 19.01 -11.21 -21.76
C SER A 305 19.56 -11.26 -23.18
N ILE A 306 20.88 -11.10 -23.34
CA ILE A 306 21.58 -11.17 -24.63
C ILE A 306 21.86 -12.63 -25.02
N THR A 307 22.09 -13.50 -24.05
CA THR A 307 22.42 -14.91 -24.29
C THR A 307 21.19 -15.81 -24.35
N GLY A 308 20.08 -15.35 -24.94
CA GLY A 308 18.92 -16.20 -25.25
C GLY A 308 17.79 -16.24 -24.23
N HIS A 309 17.88 -15.54 -23.09
CA HIS A 309 16.87 -15.64 -22.04
C HIS A 309 15.92 -14.45 -22.05
N LYS A 310 14.65 -14.71 -21.73
CA LYS A 310 13.70 -13.65 -21.41
C LYS A 310 13.90 -13.24 -19.94
N VAL A 311 14.27 -11.99 -19.69
CA VAL A 311 14.50 -11.51 -18.32
C VAL A 311 13.50 -10.44 -17.94
N TYR A 312 12.85 -10.60 -16.79
CA TYR A 312 12.01 -9.59 -16.17
C TYR A 312 12.65 -9.08 -14.89
N SER A 313 12.61 -7.78 -14.65
CA SER A 313 13.06 -7.23 -13.38
C SER A 313 12.33 -5.93 -13.02
N THR A 314 12.53 -5.47 -11.78
CA THR A 314 12.07 -4.14 -11.36
C THR A 314 13.21 -3.16 -11.08
N LEU A 315 12.89 -1.87 -11.24
CA LEU A 315 13.69 -0.75 -10.80
C LEU A 315 12.82 0.29 -10.08
N HIS A 316 13.44 1.06 -9.20
CA HIS A 316 12.81 2.20 -8.53
C HIS A 316 13.26 3.48 -9.25
N SER A 317 12.51 3.85 -10.28
CA SER A 317 12.72 5.03 -11.13
C SER A 317 11.39 5.73 -11.38
N ILE A 318 11.42 7.00 -11.82
CA ILE A 318 10.22 7.81 -12.05
C ILE A 318 9.57 7.42 -13.39
N SER A 319 10.34 7.45 -14.48
CA SER A 319 9.89 7.15 -15.84
C SER A 319 10.81 6.15 -16.57
N GLY A 320 10.44 5.86 -17.82
CA GLY A 320 11.24 4.99 -18.67
C GLY A 320 12.60 5.58 -19.03
N ARG A 321 12.72 6.91 -19.06
CA ARG A 321 13.97 7.63 -19.25
C ARG A 321 14.95 7.37 -18.09
N GLU A 322 14.52 7.51 -16.84
CA GLU A 322 15.40 7.32 -15.67
C GLU A 322 15.81 5.86 -15.48
N VAL A 323 15.07 4.89 -16.04
CA VAL A 323 15.52 3.50 -16.09
C VAL A 323 16.84 3.37 -16.86
N PHE A 324 16.99 4.09 -17.97
CA PHE A 324 18.24 4.08 -18.75
C PHE A 324 19.41 4.68 -17.97
N PHE A 325 19.23 5.88 -17.42
CA PHE A 325 20.25 6.52 -16.61
C PHE A 325 20.62 5.68 -15.39
N ARG A 326 19.63 5.07 -14.73
CA ARG A 326 19.87 4.19 -13.58
C ARG A 326 20.72 2.98 -13.95
N LEU A 327 20.48 2.35 -15.10
CA LEU A 327 21.30 1.22 -15.54
C LEU A 327 22.72 1.66 -15.96
N LYS A 328 22.87 2.86 -16.54
CA LYS A 328 24.18 3.48 -16.83
C LYS A 328 24.96 3.75 -15.53
N ASP A 329 24.31 4.30 -14.50
CA ASP A 329 24.90 4.54 -13.18
C ASP A 329 25.35 3.24 -12.50
N LEU A 330 24.66 2.13 -12.77
CA LEU A 330 25.06 0.79 -12.35
C LEU A 330 26.20 0.21 -13.20
N GLY A 331 26.77 0.98 -14.12
CA GLY A 331 27.94 0.61 -14.92
C GLY A 331 27.62 -0.34 -16.08
N ILE A 332 26.43 -0.21 -16.68
CA ILE A 332 26.09 -0.90 -17.93
C ILE A 332 26.35 0.03 -19.11
N ASP A 333 27.18 -0.42 -20.05
CA ASP A 333 27.45 0.34 -21.27
C ASP A 333 26.22 0.41 -22.18
N GLU A 334 26.06 1.55 -22.86
CA GLU A 334 24.96 1.84 -23.76
C GLU A 334 24.73 0.74 -24.81
N LYS A 335 25.82 0.22 -25.37
CA LYS A 335 25.77 -0.83 -26.40
C LYS A 335 25.00 -2.06 -25.89
N PHE A 336 25.25 -2.49 -24.66
CA PHE A 336 24.58 -3.65 -24.09
C PHE A 336 23.13 -3.33 -23.71
N LEU A 337 22.83 -2.09 -23.29
CA LEU A 337 21.46 -1.67 -23.01
C LEU A 337 20.58 -1.71 -24.26
N ARG A 338 21.07 -1.19 -25.39
CA ARG A 338 20.34 -1.21 -26.67
C ARG A 338 20.07 -2.63 -27.18
N GLU A 339 21.00 -3.54 -26.90
CA GLU A 339 20.89 -4.93 -27.31
C GLU A 339 19.92 -5.71 -26.42
N ALA A 340 20.04 -5.54 -25.10
CA ALA A 340 19.29 -6.31 -24.11
C ALA A 340 17.87 -5.77 -23.87
N LEU A 341 17.68 -4.45 -23.74
CA LEU A 341 16.44 -3.87 -23.22
C LEU A 341 15.36 -3.82 -24.31
N VAL A 342 14.32 -4.63 -24.16
CA VAL A 342 13.25 -4.79 -25.16
C VAL A 342 11.92 -4.15 -24.77
N GLY A 343 11.76 -3.80 -23.50
CA GLY A 343 10.58 -3.09 -23.06
C GLY A 343 10.71 -2.46 -21.67
N ILE A 344 10.01 -1.36 -21.47
CA ILE A 344 9.88 -0.69 -20.17
C ILE A 344 8.40 -0.49 -19.88
N ILE A 345 7.99 -0.81 -18.65
CA ILE A 345 6.65 -0.60 -18.14
C ILE A 345 6.78 0.28 -16.89
N SER A 346 6.49 1.56 -17.00
CA SER A 346 6.37 2.44 -15.83
C SER A 346 4.97 2.28 -15.24
N GLN A 347 4.84 2.34 -13.90
CA GLN A 347 3.55 2.19 -13.21
C GLN A 347 3.37 3.16 -12.02
N ARG A 348 2.11 3.58 -11.81
CA ARG A 348 1.62 4.27 -10.61
C ARG A 348 0.24 3.75 -10.24
N LEU A 349 -0.10 3.79 -8.94
CA LEU A 349 -1.44 3.50 -8.45
C LEU A 349 -2.05 4.76 -7.85
N ILE A 350 -3.14 5.24 -8.43
CA ILE A 350 -3.91 6.37 -7.92
C ILE A 350 -5.18 5.90 -7.22
N LYS A 351 -5.61 6.60 -6.16
CA LYS A 351 -6.79 6.21 -5.38
C LYS A 351 -8.07 6.44 -6.17
N LYS A 352 -8.98 5.46 -6.21
CA LYS A 352 -10.27 5.60 -6.88
C LYS A 352 -11.32 6.17 -5.92
N LEU A 353 -12.06 7.19 -6.34
CA LEU A 353 -13.19 7.75 -5.61
C LEU A 353 -14.27 6.71 -5.34
N CYS A 354 -14.92 6.82 -4.17
CA CYS A 354 -16.04 5.96 -3.84
C CYS A 354 -17.29 6.34 -4.64
N ASP A 355 -17.74 5.42 -5.50
CA ASP A 355 -18.94 5.60 -6.34
C ASP A 355 -20.25 5.80 -5.55
N LYS A 356 -20.25 5.54 -4.23
CA LYS A 356 -21.43 5.70 -3.36
C LYS A 356 -21.55 7.06 -2.70
N CYS A 357 -20.46 7.82 -2.61
CA CYS A 357 -20.47 9.10 -1.88
C CYS A 357 -19.73 10.23 -2.57
N LYS A 358 -19.11 10.03 -3.73
CA LYS A 358 -18.51 11.12 -4.48
C LYS A 358 -19.57 12.19 -4.80
N GLN A 359 -19.17 13.45 -4.72
CA GLN A 359 -20.04 14.60 -5.01
C GLN A 359 -19.45 15.43 -6.13
N GLU A 360 -20.31 15.94 -7.01
CA GLU A 360 -19.90 16.86 -8.07
C GLU A 360 -19.30 18.14 -7.47
N GLU A 361 -18.25 18.62 -8.10
CA GLU A 361 -17.69 19.94 -7.88
C GLU A 361 -17.25 20.56 -9.21
N THR A 362 -17.23 21.87 -9.26
CA THR A 362 -16.67 22.62 -10.40
C THR A 362 -15.34 23.19 -9.96
N ILE A 363 -14.29 22.91 -10.73
CA ILE A 363 -12.96 23.46 -10.52
C ILE A 363 -12.57 24.31 -11.73
N ASN A 364 -11.71 25.29 -11.51
CA ASN A 364 -11.05 26.01 -12.59
C ASN A 364 -9.74 25.27 -12.91
N PHE A 365 -9.64 24.73 -14.12
CA PHE A 365 -8.47 24.05 -14.64
C PHE A 365 -7.99 24.77 -15.90
N ASN A 366 -6.78 25.35 -15.85
CA ASN A 366 -6.19 26.12 -16.96
C ASN A 366 -7.10 27.23 -17.52
N GLY A 367 -7.89 27.89 -16.67
CA GLY A 367 -8.81 28.96 -17.07
C GLY A 367 -10.20 28.47 -17.51
N GLU A 368 -10.43 27.15 -17.58
CA GLU A 368 -11.72 26.56 -17.93
C GLU A 368 -12.39 25.92 -16.71
N ASN A 369 -13.71 26.09 -16.60
CA ASN A 369 -14.48 25.43 -15.55
C ASN A 369 -14.83 24.00 -15.98
N ILE A 370 -14.22 23.01 -15.34
CA ILE A 370 -14.51 21.60 -15.57
C ILE A 370 -15.31 21.01 -14.42
N LYS A 371 -16.29 20.16 -14.76
CA LYS A 371 -17.02 19.35 -13.78
C LYS A 371 -16.17 18.15 -13.39
N CYS A 372 -15.92 18.00 -12.10
CA CYS A 372 -15.22 16.84 -11.55
C CYS A 372 -15.89 16.42 -10.23
N PHE A 373 -15.23 15.57 -9.46
CA PHE A 373 -15.79 15.03 -8.22
C PHE A 373 -14.82 15.15 -7.05
N LYS A 374 -15.36 15.50 -5.88
CA LYS A 374 -14.64 15.44 -4.61
C LYS A 374 -14.99 14.23 -3.79
N ARG A 375 -14.04 13.86 -2.93
CA ARG A 375 -14.22 12.84 -1.90
C ARG A 375 -15.08 13.39 -0.76
N VAL A 376 -15.98 12.54 -0.24
CA VAL A 376 -16.82 12.85 0.95
C VAL A 376 -16.54 11.86 2.07
N GLY A 377 -16.79 10.57 1.82
CA GLY A 377 -16.67 9.50 2.80
C GLY A 377 -18.04 9.00 3.27
N CYS A 378 -18.23 7.69 3.25
CA CYS A 378 -19.42 7.01 3.75
C CYS A 378 -19.02 5.65 4.36
N THR A 379 -19.98 4.95 4.97
CA THR A 379 -19.77 3.61 5.52
C THR A 379 -19.20 2.61 4.51
N LYS A 380 -19.58 2.70 3.23
CA LYS A 380 -19.14 1.76 2.17
C LYS A 380 -17.68 1.91 1.76
N CYS A 381 -17.05 3.05 2.08
CA CYS A 381 -15.63 3.31 1.87
C CYS A 381 -14.90 3.55 3.18
N SER A 382 -15.49 3.13 4.30
CA SER A 382 -14.91 3.33 5.63
C SER A 382 -14.53 4.79 5.90
N TYR A 383 -15.38 5.70 5.43
CA TYR A 383 -15.26 7.15 5.57
C TYR A 383 -13.99 7.77 4.95
N THR A 384 -13.24 7.02 4.12
CA THR A 384 -12.05 7.54 3.44
C THR A 384 -12.41 8.43 2.24
N GLY A 385 -13.55 8.15 1.62
CA GLY A 385 -13.95 8.72 0.33
C GLY A 385 -13.38 7.97 -0.87
N TYR A 386 -12.59 6.92 -0.66
CA TYR A 386 -11.94 6.12 -1.70
C TYR A 386 -12.33 4.64 -1.60
N LYS A 387 -12.36 3.94 -2.73
CA LYS A 387 -12.58 2.50 -2.76
C LYS A 387 -11.85 1.87 -3.94
N GLY A 388 -10.70 1.24 -3.65
CA GLY A 388 -9.81 0.67 -4.63
C GLY A 388 -8.83 1.70 -5.21
N ARG A 389 -8.04 1.23 -6.18
CA ARG A 389 -7.00 2.00 -6.86
C ARG A 389 -7.06 1.73 -8.36
N ILE A 390 -6.58 2.70 -9.14
CA ILE A 390 -6.46 2.65 -10.58
C ILE A 390 -4.98 2.55 -10.94
N LEU A 391 -4.65 1.63 -11.85
CA LEU A 391 -3.32 1.51 -12.42
C LEU A 391 -3.16 2.50 -13.56
N LEU A 392 -2.17 3.38 -13.44
CA LEU A 392 -1.69 4.23 -14.50
C LEU A 392 -0.39 3.62 -15.02
N SER A 393 -0.29 3.45 -16.33
CA SER A 393 0.83 2.77 -16.97
C SER A 393 1.38 3.52 -18.17
N GLN A 394 2.71 3.50 -18.32
CA GLN A 394 3.38 3.86 -19.57
C GLN A 394 4.14 2.64 -20.05
N ILE A 395 3.84 2.19 -21.27
CA ILE A 395 4.48 1.02 -21.88
C ILE A 395 5.28 1.46 -23.10
N TYR A 396 6.55 1.09 -23.12
CA TYR A 396 7.45 1.29 -24.24
C TYR A 396 7.97 -0.05 -24.72
N LYS A 397 7.65 -0.41 -25.97
CA LYS A 397 8.38 -1.46 -26.68
C LYS A 397 9.60 -0.83 -27.32
N LEU A 398 10.78 -1.29 -26.94
CA LEU A 398 12.03 -0.73 -27.43
C LEU A 398 12.50 -1.50 -28.68
N ASP A 399 12.91 -0.74 -29.66
CA ASP A 399 13.70 -1.19 -30.81
C ASP A 399 15.18 -0.86 -30.59
N LYS A 400 16.06 -1.39 -31.45
CA LYS A 400 17.52 -1.25 -31.29
C LYS A 400 18.05 0.14 -31.66
N THR A 401 17.17 1.13 -31.91
CA THR A 401 17.53 2.38 -32.60
C THR A 401 17.71 3.62 -31.72
N PHE A 402 17.27 3.63 -30.46
CA PHE A 402 17.38 4.83 -29.61
C PHE A 402 18.81 5.07 -29.09
N SER A 403 19.27 6.32 -29.00
CA SER A 403 20.57 6.70 -28.42
C SER A 403 20.48 7.45 -27.10
N ILE A 404 21.53 7.32 -26.27
CA ILE A 404 21.64 8.10 -25.03
C ILE A 404 21.73 9.59 -25.32
N GLU A 405 22.43 10.00 -26.39
CA GLU A 405 22.47 11.41 -26.77
C GLU A 405 21.08 11.97 -27.10
N GLU A 406 20.23 11.20 -27.79
CA GLU A 406 18.85 11.60 -28.09
C GLU A 406 18.02 11.68 -26.80
N LEU A 407 18.16 10.69 -25.91
CA LEU A 407 17.52 10.74 -24.60
C LEU A 407 17.98 12.00 -23.85
N GLU A 408 19.28 12.24 -23.70
CA GLU A 408 19.81 13.43 -23.01
C GLU A 408 19.29 14.75 -23.61
N LYS A 409 19.10 14.82 -24.95
CA LYS A 409 18.62 16.02 -25.65
C LYS A 409 17.09 16.21 -25.62
N ASP A 410 16.30 15.15 -25.63
CA ASP A 410 14.82 15.23 -25.64
C ASP A 410 14.23 14.69 -24.33
N SER A 411 13.84 15.59 -23.43
CA SER A 411 13.19 15.26 -22.16
C SER A 411 11.85 14.52 -22.32
N ASN A 412 11.18 14.64 -23.47
CA ASN A 412 9.91 13.95 -23.71
C ASN A 412 10.09 12.48 -24.09
N MET A 413 11.29 12.09 -24.54
CA MET A 413 11.56 10.73 -24.94
C MET A 413 11.52 9.80 -23.72
N LEU A 414 10.69 8.76 -23.81
CA LEU A 414 10.41 7.80 -22.72
C LEU A 414 9.76 8.38 -21.45
N SER A 415 9.11 9.53 -21.58
CA SER A 415 8.33 10.18 -20.51
C SER A 415 7.00 9.45 -20.19
N ASN A 416 6.40 9.71 -19.03
CA ASN A 416 5.14 9.05 -18.65
C ASN A 416 3.87 9.73 -19.23
N ASN A 417 3.93 10.26 -20.46
CA ASN A 417 2.85 11.05 -21.08
C ASN A 417 1.51 10.29 -21.16
N LYS A 418 1.51 8.98 -21.47
CA LYS A 418 0.26 8.21 -21.47
C LYS A 418 -0.32 8.02 -20.07
N MET A 419 0.50 8.00 -19.01
CA MET A 419 -0.06 8.04 -17.65
C MET A 419 -0.74 9.37 -17.37
N LYS A 420 -0.14 10.51 -17.79
CA LYS A 420 -0.74 11.84 -17.65
C LYS A 420 -2.08 11.91 -18.39
N GLU A 421 -2.14 11.40 -19.63
CA GLU A 421 -3.40 11.26 -20.39
C GLU A 421 -4.44 10.37 -19.67
N MET A 422 -4.02 9.23 -19.11
CA MET A 422 -4.91 8.34 -18.35
C MET A 422 -5.44 9.02 -17.08
N ALA A 423 -4.58 9.69 -16.32
CA ALA A 423 -4.95 10.41 -15.11
C ALA A 423 -5.97 11.51 -15.43
N TYR A 424 -5.74 12.28 -16.49
CA TYR A 424 -6.67 13.32 -16.92
C TYR A 424 -8.04 12.74 -17.31
N LYS A 425 -8.07 11.62 -18.05
CA LYS A 425 -9.33 10.92 -18.37
C LYS A 425 -10.08 10.49 -17.11
N HIS A 426 -9.37 9.96 -16.12
CA HIS A 426 -9.97 9.57 -14.84
C HIS A 426 -10.48 10.76 -14.02
N LEU A 427 -9.83 11.92 -14.11
CA LEU A 427 -10.31 13.15 -13.49
C LEU A 427 -11.66 13.56 -14.09
N ILE A 428 -11.74 13.63 -15.42
CA ILE A 428 -12.96 14.02 -16.14
C ILE A 428 -14.10 13.02 -15.93
N ASN A 429 -13.79 11.72 -15.85
CA ASN A 429 -14.78 10.67 -15.59
C ASN A 429 -15.26 10.64 -14.12
N GLY A 430 -14.66 11.44 -13.23
CA GLY A 430 -15.00 11.43 -11.81
C GLY A 430 -14.56 10.17 -11.08
N ASP A 431 -13.47 9.55 -11.54
CA ASP A 431 -12.85 8.39 -10.91
C ASP A 431 -11.82 8.80 -9.86
N ILE A 432 -11.21 9.97 -9.98
CA ILE A 432 -10.21 10.51 -9.06
C ILE A 432 -10.57 11.96 -8.68
N THR A 433 -9.98 12.48 -7.59
CA THR A 433 -10.13 13.89 -7.24
C THR A 433 -9.17 14.76 -8.02
N TYR A 434 -9.46 16.07 -8.10
CA TYR A 434 -8.52 17.04 -8.64
C TYR A 434 -7.19 17.08 -7.89
N ILE A 435 -7.24 16.99 -6.56
CA ILE A 435 -6.05 16.98 -5.71
C ILE A 435 -5.17 15.77 -6.04
N ASP A 436 -5.75 14.57 -6.11
CA ASP A 436 -4.99 13.36 -6.45
C ASP A 436 -4.40 13.43 -7.87
N TYR A 437 -5.07 14.12 -8.80
CA TYR A 437 -4.55 14.36 -10.14
C TYR A 437 -3.33 15.29 -10.09
N ILE A 438 -3.42 16.43 -9.39
CA ILE A 438 -2.30 17.38 -9.26
C ILE A 438 -1.11 16.74 -8.55
N ASP A 439 -1.34 16.06 -7.41
CA ASP A 439 -0.29 15.33 -6.68
C ASP A 439 0.44 14.36 -7.62
N PHE A 440 -0.30 13.63 -8.45
CA PHE A 440 0.27 12.72 -9.45
C PHE A 440 1.06 13.47 -10.53
N ILE A 441 0.57 14.60 -11.05
CA ILE A 441 1.29 15.38 -12.07
C ILE A 441 2.60 15.93 -11.49
N GLU A 442 2.58 16.47 -10.27
CA GLU A 442 3.77 17.00 -9.59
C GLU A 442 4.83 15.90 -9.35
N GLU A 443 4.42 14.67 -9.01
CA GLU A 443 5.32 13.52 -8.87
C GLU A 443 5.93 13.05 -10.20
N GLU A 444 5.29 13.37 -11.33
CA GLU A 444 5.70 12.99 -12.69
C GLU A 444 6.39 14.10 -13.46
N GLU A 445 6.48 15.30 -12.89
CA GLU A 445 7.27 16.40 -13.43
C GLU A 445 8.68 16.34 -12.86
N ASP A 446 9.66 16.40 -13.77
CA ASP A 446 11.06 16.47 -13.41
C ASP A 446 11.27 17.76 -12.59
N TYR A 447 12.16 17.73 -11.59
CA TYR A 447 12.46 18.89 -10.72
C TYR A 447 12.81 20.18 -11.51
N ASN A 448 13.15 20.05 -12.79
CA ASN A 448 13.49 21.15 -13.69
C ASN A 448 12.29 21.87 -14.36
N ASP A 449 11.09 21.27 -14.40
CA ASP A 449 9.89 21.88 -15.04
C ASP A 449 8.92 22.55 -14.03
N GLN A 450 9.14 22.38 -12.72
CA GLN A 450 8.35 23.04 -11.65
C GLN A 450 8.37 24.58 -11.70
N TYR A 451 9.25 25.19 -12.50
CA TYR A 451 9.36 26.64 -12.66
C TYR A 451 8.65 27.20 -13.91
N LYS A 452 7.93 26.38 -14.69
CA LYS A 452 7.20 26.85 -15.89
C LYS A 452 5.70 27.06 -15.68
N ILE A 453 5.14 26.76 -14.52
CA ILE A 453 3.70 26.89 -14.23
C ILE A 453 3.46 27.78 -13.00
N LEU A 454 4.06 28.97 -13.00
CA LEU A 454 3.65 30.10 -12.17
C LEU A 454 3.35 31.32 -13.04
#